data_AF-A0A0B5I4Q2-F1
#
_entry.id   AF-A0A0B5I4Q2-F1
#
_cell.length_a   1.000
_cell.length_b   1.000
_cell.length_c   1.000
_cell.angle_alpha   90.00
_cell.angle_beta   90.00
_cell.angle_gamma   90.00
#
_symmetry.space_group_name_H-M   'P 1'
#
loop_
_entity.id
_entity.type
_entity.pdbx_description
1 polymer ?
#
loop_
_entity_poly.entity_id
_entity_poly.type
_entity_poly.pdbx_seq_one_letter_code
_entity_poly.pdbx_strand_id
1 'polypeptide(L)'
;MTNDGHPSPTAADLWVTAARGRDAAADALRESPTADDLLGTLRALHQAQRAAELSVGAAVEALLSSGHPWHEIAAALGLGPTDEARRVTERGRAEAREATRRRLPH
;
A
#
# COMPACT_ATOMS: atom_id res chain seq x y z
N MET A 1 11.07 32.90 10.73
CA MET A 1 10.10 31.76 10.74
C MET A 1 9.91 31.33 9.30
N THR A 2 10.75 30.41 8.81
CA THR A 2 10.60 29.81 7.48
C THR A 2 9.71 28.60 7.62
N ASN A 3 8.53 28.68 7.00
CA ASN A 3 7.60 27.59 6.86
C ASN A 3 8.12 26.70 5.72
N ASP A 4 8.87 25.65 6.06
CA ASP A 4 9.35 24.66 5.08
C ASP A 4 8.14 23.85 4.61
N GLY A 5 7.53 24.32 3.52
CA GLY A 5 6.48 23.61 2.79
C GLY A 5 7.05 22.33 2.20
N HIS A 6 7.05 21.25 2.98
CA HIS A 6 7.41 19.94 2.46
C HIS A 6 6.30 19.43 1.54
N PRO A 7 6.63 19.08 0.29
CA PRO A 7 5.64 18.60 -0.66
C PRO A 7 5.04 17.28 -0.18
N SER A 8 3.71 17.15 -0.32
CA SER A 8 3.02 15.89 -0.09
C SER A 8 3.60 14.80 -1.00
N PRO A 9 3.87 13.59 -0.48
CA PRO A 9 4.35 12.49 -1.30
C PRO A 9 3.35 12.22 -2.41
N THR A 10 3.85 12.23 -3.63
CA THR A 10 3.07 11.98 -4.84
C THR A 10 2.75 10.50 -4.96
N ALA A 11 1.80 10.15 -5.83
CA ALA A 11 1.53 8.76 -6.18
C ALA A 11 2.80 8.03 -6.70
N ALA A 12 3.72 8.76 -7.32
CA ALA A 12 5.01 8.23 -7.77
C ALA A 12 5.93 7.86 -6.61
N ASP A 13 5.97 8.69 -5.55
CA ASP A 13 6.80 8.45 -4.36
C ASP A 13 6.35 7.19 -3.60
N LEU A 14 5.03 6.95 -3.58
CA LEU A 14 4.43 5.75 -2.99
C LEU A 14 4.78 4.48 -3.79
N TRP A 15 4.75 4.56 -5.13
CA TRP A 15 5.14 3.46 -6.02
C TRP A 15 6.62 3.07 -5.89
N VAL A 16 7.52 4.06 -5.85
CA VAL A 16 8.96 3.82 -5.69
C VAL A 16 9.27 3.13 -4.36
N THR A 17 8.57 3.51 -3.30
CA THR A 17 8.72 2.89 -1.97
C THR A 17 8.28 1.43 -1.97
N ALA A 18 7.15 1.13 -2.62
CA ALA A 18 6.65 -0.24 -2.75
C ALA A 18 7.56 -1.13 -3.65
N ALA A 19 8.17 -0.56 -4.70
CA ALA A 19 9.11 -1.28 -5.55
C ALA A 19 10.39 -1.67 -4.79
N ARG A 20 10.99 -0.73 -4.05
CA ARG A 20 12.20 -0.99 -3.23
C ARG A 20 11.98 -2.06 -2.16
N GLY A 21 10.78 -2.11 -1.56
CA GLY A 21 10.42 -3.15 -0.60
C GLY A 21 10.34 -4.55 -1.21
N ARG A 22 9.93 -4.68 -2.48
CA ARG A 22 9.93 -5.95 -3.21
C ARG A 22 11.34 -6.43 -3.54
N ASP A 23 12.19 -5.54 -4.04
CA ASP A 23 13.56 -5.90 -4.43
C ASP A 23 14.38 -6.35 -3.21
N ALA A 24 14.25 -5.66 -2.07
CA ALA A 24 14.91 -6.06 -0.82
C ALA A 24 14.47 -7.44 -0.30
N ALA A 25 13.19 -7.80 -0.48
CA ALA A 25 12.69 -9.13 -0.12
C ALA A 25 13.20 -10.23 -1.09
N ALA A 26 13.32 -9.91 -2.38
CA ALA A 26 13.86 -10.82 -3.39
C ALA A 26 15.37 -11.09 -3.19
N ASP A 27 16.11 -10.09 -2.71
CA ASP A 27 17.54 -10.21 -2.38
C ASP A 27 17.75 -11.10 -1.15
N ALA A 28 16.95 -10.89 -0.08
CA ALA A 28 17.00 -11.72 1.13
C ALA A 28 16.68 -13.21 0.85
N LEU A 29 15.79 -13.49 -0.10
CA LEU A 29 15.45 -14.86 -0.53
C LEU A 29 16.59 -15.61 -1.21
N ARG A 30 17.58 -14.91 -1.79
CA ARG A 30 18.68 -15.53 -2.56
C ARG A 30 19.87 -15.98 -1.72
N GLU A 31 20.01 -15.53 -0.47
CA GLU A 31 21.32 -15.60 0.23
C GLU A 31 21.52 -16.68 1.32
N SER A 32 20.51 -17.35 1.90
CA SER A 32 20.78 -18.54 2.76
C SER A 32 19.56 -19.34 3.25
N PRO A 33 19.72 -20.66 3.59
CA PRO A 33 18.66 -21.52 4.06
C PRO A 33 18.80 -21.87 5.56
N THR A 34 18.97 -20.88 6.45
CA THR A 34 18.76 -21.12 7.89
C THR A 34 17.29 -20.86 8.25
N ALA A 35 16.82 -21.46 9.35
CA ALA A 35 15.44 -21.22 9.83
C ALA A 35 15.22 -19.74 10.18
N ASP A 36 16.23 -19.04 10.69
CA ASP A 36 16.16 -17.62 11.01
C ASP A 36 16.10 -16.74 9.75
N ASP A 37 16.83 -17.11 8.69
CA ASP A 37 16.76 -16.40 7.40
C ASP A 37 15.38 -16.56 6.74
N LEU A 38 14.78 -17.75 6.86
CA LEU A 38 13.41 -18.00 6.40
C LEU A 38 12.39 -17.19 7.21
N LEU A 39 12.53 -17.10 8.53
CA LEU A 39 11.68 -16.26 9.37
C LEU A 39 11.84 -14.76 9.06
N GLY A 40 13.07 -14.31 8.85
CA GLY A 40 13.38 -12.95 8.41
C GLY A 40 12.74 -12.62 7.06
N THR A 41 12.83 -13.54 6.11
CA THR A 41 12.20 -13.44 4.80
C THR A 41 10.68 -13.39 4.89
N LEU A 42 10.04 -14.25 5.69
CA LEU A 42 8.59 -14.23 5.90
C LEU A 42 8.13 -12.90 6.50
N ARG A 43 8.90 -12.33 7.44
CA ARG A 43 8.63 -11.01 8.01
C ARG A 43 8.74 -9.91 6.94
N ALA A 44 9.75 -9.95 6.10
CA ALA A 44 9.94 -8.99 5.00
C ALA A 44 8.79 -9.07 3.99
N LEU A 45 8.41 -10.29 3.58
CA LEU A 45 7.25 -10.53 2.70
C LEU A 45 5.95 -10.03 3.32
N HIS A 46 5.73 -10.30 4.60
CA HIS A 46 4.56 -9.79 5.30
C HIS A 46 4.55 -8.25 5.33
N GLN A 47 5.67 -7.60 5.61
CA GLN A 47 5.78 -6.14 5.57
C GLN A 47 5.52 -5.57 4.18
N ALA A 48 6.08 -6.19 3.13
CA ALA A 48 5.87 -5.80 1.74
C ALA A 48 4.40 -5.96 1.33
N GLN A 49 3.75 -7.06 1.71
CA GLN A 49 2.33 -7.28 1.47
C GLN A 49 1.49 -6.19 2.14
N ARG A 50 1.78 -5.87 3.40
CA ARG A 50 1.06 -4.84 4.16
C ARG A 50 1.22 -3.45 3.53
N ALA A 51 2.41 -3.12 3.06
CA ALA A 51 2.67 -1.87 2.34
C ALA A 51 1.91 -1.81 1.00
N ALA A 52 1.83 -2.92 0.27
CA ALA A 52 1.04 -3.01 -0.96
C ALA A 52 -0.46 -2.85 -0.69
N GLU A 53 -1.00 -3.54 0.32
CA GLU A 53 -2.40 -3.42 0.75
C GLU A 53 -2.76 -1.96 1.10
N LEU A 54 -1.91 -1.29 1.88
CA LEU A 54 -2.09 0.13 2.22
C LEU A 54 -2.06 1.01 0.96
N SER A 55 -1.13 0.78 0.04
CA SER A 55 -0.97 1.58 -1.18
C SER A 55 -2.17 1.44 -2.11
N VAL A 56 -2.66 0.21 -2.32
CA VAL A 56 -3.89 -0.06 -3.08
C VAL A 56 -5.08 0.59 -2.39
N GLY A 57 -5.20 0.45 -1.07
CA GLY A 57 -6.27 1.07 -0.30
C GLY A 57 -6.29 2.61 -0.42
N ALA A 58 -5.13 3.25 -0.36
CA ALA A 58 -5.00 4.70 -0.56
C ALA A 58 -5.39 5.14 -1.97
N ALA A 59 -4.95 4.40 -3.01
CA ALA A 59 -5.33 4.68 -4.39
C ALA A 59 -6.84 4.55 -4.61
N VAL A 60 -7.46 3.53 -4.02
CA VAL A 60 -8.92 3.33 -4.08
C VAL A 60 -9.66 4.50 -3.41
N GLU A 61 -9.21 4.95 -2.23
CA GLU A 61 -9.81 6.12 -1.56
C GLU A 61 -9.67 7.41 -2.37
N ALA A 62 -8.53 7.61 -3.05
CA ALA A 62 -8.32 8.75 -3.92
C ALA A 62 -9.25 8.73 -5.14
N LEU A 63 -9.41 7.57 -5.79
CA LEU A 63 -10.33 7.39 -6.91
C LEU A 63 -11.79 7.63 -6.50
N LEU A 64 -12.22 7.07 -5.37
CA LEU A 64 -13.56 7.31 -4.81
C LEU A 64 -13.80 8.79 -4.50
N SER A 65 -12.81 9.47 -3.91
CA SER A 65 -12.90 10.91 -3.60
C SER A 65 -12.95 11.77 -4.86
N SER A 66 -12.41 11.27 -5.98
CA SER A 66 -12.44 11.93 -7.29
C SER A 66 -13.73 11.62 -8.08
N GLY A 67 -14.64 10.81 -7.50
CA GLY A 67 -15.94 10.49 -8.09
C GLY A 67 -15.97 9.22 -8.95
N HIS A 68 -14.90 8.44 -9.00
CA HIS A 68 -14.90 7.17 -9.74
C HIS A 68 -15.81 6.14 -9.05
N PRO A 69 -16.73 5.50 -9.79
CA PRO A 69 -17.61 4.49 -9.24
C PRO A 69 -16.86 3.17 -9.01
N TRP A 70 -17.36 2.39 -8.05
CA TRP A 70 -16.73 1.12 -7.65
C TRP A 70 -16.55 0.10 -8.77
N HIS A 71 -17.43 0.08 -9.77
CA HIS A 71 -17.32 -0.89 -10.86
C HIS A 71 -16.11 -0.60 -11.76
N GLU A 72 -15.76 0.67 -12.00
CA GLU A 72 -14.53 1.06 -12.71
C GLU A 72 -13.28 0.68 -11.90
N ILE A 73 -13.32 0.92 -10.59
CA ILE A 73 -12.22 0.58 -9.69
C ILE A 73 -12.02 -0.95 -9.63
N ALA A 74 -13.10 -1.73 -9.53
CA ALA A 74 -13.05 -3.19 -9.52
C ALA A 74 -12.45 -3.73 -10.83
N ALA A 75 -12.88 -3.19 -11.97
CA ALA A 75 -12.33 -3.54 -13.28
C ALA A 75 -10.84 -3.21 -13.39
N ALA A 76 -10.41 -2.04 -12.90
CA ALA A 76 -9.00 -1.63 -12.91
C ALA A 76 -8.12 -2.53 -12.02
N LEU A 77 -8.69 -3.09 -10.94
CA LEU A 77 -8.01 -4.04 -10.06
C LEU A 77 -8.01 -5.48 -10.61
N GLY A 78 -8.71 -5.75 -11.72
CA GLY A 78 -8.91 -7.11 -12.22
C GLY A 78 -9.68 -8.01 -11.25
N LEU A 79 -10.42 -7.41 -10.32
CA LEU A 79 -11.24 -8.12 -9.34
C LEU A 79 -12.63 -8.31 -9.92
N GLY A 80 -13.33 -9.35 -9.44
CA GLY A 80 -14.66 -9.69 -9.91
C GLY A 80 -15.73 -8.66 -9.49
N PRO A 81 -16.89 -9.09 -8.99
CA PRO A 81 -17.96 -8.17 -8.65
C PRO A 81 -17.50 -7.09 -7.66
N THR A 82 -18.11 -5.90 -7.75
CA THR A 82 -17.84 -4.74 -6.87
C THR A 82 -17.68 -5.11 -5.38
N ASP A 83 -18.49 -6.04 -4.88
CA ASP A 83 -18.42 -6.46 -3.47
C ASP A 83 -17.13 -7.20 -3.13
N GLU A 84 -16.56 -7.95 -4.07
CA GLU A 84 -15.25 -8.57 -3.93
C GLU A 84 -14.16 -7.49 -3.84
N ALA A 85 -14.16 -6.53 -4.76
CA ALA A 85 -13.21 -5.41 -4.73
C ALA A 85 -13.32 -4.61 -3.42
N ARG A 86 -14.53 -4.40 -2.91
CA ARG A 86 -14.76 -3.75 -1.62
C ARG A 86 -14.15 -4.55 -0.47
N ARG A 87 -14.42 -5.86 -0.38
CA ARG A 87 -13.89 -6.72 0.69
C ARG A 87 -12.36 -6.81 0.64
N VAL A 88 -11.78 -7.03 -0.53
CA VAL A 88 -10.33 -7.17 -0.72
C VAL A 88 -9.58 -5.89 -0.33
N THR A 89 -10.16 -4.72 -0.63
CA THR A 89 -9.51 -3.43 -0.36
C THR A 89 -9.87 -2.83 1.01
N GLU A 90 -10.87 -3.37 1.72
CA GLU A 90 -11.41 -2.80 2.96
C GLU A 90 -10.34 -2.50 4.01
N ARG A 91 -9.50 -3.50 4.30
CA ARG A 91 -8.44 -3.38 5.29
C ARG A 91 -7.43 -2.29 4.91
N GLY A 92 -6.92 -2.34 3.68
CA GLY A 92 -5.97 -1.36 3.16
C GLY A 92 -6.54 0.06 3.19
N ARG A 93 -7.82 0.22 2.83
CA ARG A 93 -8.54 1.50 2.87
C ARG A 93 -8.72 2.04 4.28
N ALA A 94 -9.09 1.18 5.23
CA ALA A 94 -9.24 1.58 6.64
C ALA A 94 -7.91 2.05 7.23
N GLU A 95 -6.82 1.35 6.92
CA GLU A 95 -5.48 1.71 7.37
C GLU A 95 -4.95 2.97 6.68
N ALA A 96 -5.22 3.15 5.39
CA ALA A 96 -4.91 4.39 4.68
C ALA A 96 -5.67 5.59 5.27
N ARG A 97 -6.96 5.44 5.59
CA ARG A 97 -7.76 6.48 6.27
C ARG A 97 -7.19 6.83 7.64
N GLU A 98 -6.81 5.82 8.43
CA GLU A 98 -6.22 6.02 9.75
C GLU A 98 -4.83 6.67 9.68
N ALA A 99 -4.00 6.26 8.73
CA ALA A 99 -2.69 6.88 8.48
C ALA A 99 -2.83 8.36 8.10
N THR A 100 -3.81 8.69 7.26
CA THR A 100 -4.14 10.09 6.92
C THR A 100 -4.63 10.85 8.15
N ARG A 101 -5.53 10.26 8.95
CA ARG A 101 -6.05 10.87 10.18
C ARG A 101 -4.95 11.19 11.19
N ARG A 102 -3.97 10.29 11.38
CA ARG A 102 -2.84 10.49 12.30
C ARG A 102 -1.83 11.53 11.83
N ARG A 103 -1.75 11.78 10.51
CA ARG A 103 -0.83 12.76 9.92
C ARG A 103 -1.41 14.17 9.83
N LEU A 104 -2.72 14.32 10.01
CA LEU A 104 -3.37 15.63 10.13
C LEU A 104 -3.35 16.06 11.61
N PRO A 105 -2.57 17.08 12.00
CA PRO A 105 -2.73 17.70 13.31
C PRO A 105 -4.11 18.37 13.38
N HIS A 106 -4.77 18.28 14.54
CA HIS A 106 -6.00 19.01 14.85
C HIS A 106 -5.77 20.52 14.80
#